data_AF-A0A2S8G786-F1
#
_entry.id   AF-A0A2S8G786-F1
#
_cell.length_a   1.000
_cell.length_b   1.000
_cell.length_c   1.000
_cell.angle_alpha   90.00
_cell.angle_beta   90.00
_cell.angle_gamma   90.00
#
_symmetry.space_group_name_H-M   'P 1'
#
loop_
_entity.id
_entity.type
_entity.pdbx_description
1 polymer ?
#
loop_
_entity_poly.entity_id
_entity_poly.type
_entity_poly.pdbx_seq_one_letter_code
_entity_poly.pdbx_strand_id
1 'polypeptide(L)'
;MLGTYFNQLTDAVSSGWNHFWFQRDDPKTVSYLRIVAGVVALIYALTFTSELAIWFADGGVLPVDRTYRLTGASDPSTRVFYWSIFYLAHTSLQLYILHAIGLVSILLFAVGFQTRITSIIATVFVLSYAERAPMLMGVLEPLLCPVMLYLCLTPCGAYFSVDAWLRGRKGDTQEVPASFTAHLATRLIQVHVVAFYWMMAFAKLGNPVWWNGEAMWWLIAQPDNRLVDLTFLGSSEGSRLIVFAWTHLVVFFELAFGLLIWFRIWRPLLAALAVFHWVGLALVTGHWEFAILMIGLSMAFAPWESFEAASQNSAKSQQSETSAAEPVQAGA
;
A
#
# COMPACT_ATOMS: atom_id res chain seq x y z
N MET A 1 -25.52 -12.64 -38.45
CA MET A 1 -25.90 -12.10 -37.12
C MET A 1 -24.99 -12.59 -36.01
N LEU A 2 -24.81 -13.90 -35.82
CA LEU A 2 -23.88 -14.42 -34.77
C LEU A 2 -22.41 -14.08 -35.05
N GLY A 3 -21.91 -14.25 -36.30
CA GLY A 3 -20.51 -13.91 -36.63
C GLY A 3 -20.17 -12.44 -36.46
N THR A 4 -21.11 -11.53 -36.79
CA THR A 4 -20.95 -10.09 -36.59
C THR A 4 -20.97 -9.70 -35.11
N TYR A 5 -21.78 -10.38 -34.29
CA TYR A 5 -21.79 -10.18 -32.83
C TYR A 5 -20.47 -10.58 -32.19
N PHE A 6 -19.93 -11.77 -32.51
CA PHE A 6 -18.66 -12.21 -31.94
C PHE A 6 -17.49 -11.31 -32.36
N ASN A 7 -17.45 -10.85 -33.61
CA ASN A 7 -16.42 -9.91 -34.05
C ASN A 7 -16.51 -8.58 -33.29
N GLN A 8 -17.71 -7.99 -33.15
CA GLN A 8 -17.89 -6.76 -32.37
C GLN A 8 -17.52 -6.93 -30.89
N LEU A 9 -17.87 -8.07 -30.29
CA LEU A 9 -17.48 -8.38 -28.92
C LEU A 9 -15.96 -8.51 -28.79
N THR A 10 -15.31 -9.23 -29.70
CA THR A 10 -13.85 -9.38 -29.71
C THR A 10 -13.15 -8.03 -29.89
N ASP A 11 -13.62 -7.19 -30.81
CA ASP A 11 -13.06 -5.85 -31.04
C ASP A 11 -13.25 -4.95 -29.82
N ALA A 12 -14.44 -4.96 -29.21
CA ALA A 12 -14.72 -4.19 -28.00
C ALA A 12 -13.89 -4.65 -26.80
N VAL A 13 -13.77 -5.95 -26.59
CA VAL A 13 -12.95 -6.52 -25.50
C VAL A 13 -11.46 -6.26 -25.74
N SER A 14 -10.97 -6.43 -26.96
CA SER A 14 -9.56 -6.18 -27.31
C SER A 14 -9.21 -4.70 -27.17
N SER A 15 -10.06 -3.80 -27.68
CA SER A 15 -9.90 -2.36 -27.54
C SER A 15 -9.96 -1.93 -26.07
N GLY A 16 -10.94 -2.44 -25.31
CA GLY A 16 -11.08 -2.17 -23.89
C GLY A 16 -9.91 -2.68 -23.06
N TRP A 17 -9.43 -3.90 -23.34
CA TRP A 17 -8.24 -4.48 -22.71
C TRP A 17 -7.01 -3.63 -22.99
N ASN A 18 -6.83 -3.20 -24.25
CA ASN A 18 -5.69 -2.39 -24.64
C ASN A 18 -5.72 -0.99 -24.02
N HIS A 19 -6.90 -0.39 -23.99
CA HIS A 19 -7.13 0.89 -23.33
C HIS A 19 -6.92 0.79 -21.82
N PHE A 20 -7.33 -0.31 -21.19
CA PHE A 20 -7.18 -0.50 -19.76
C PHE A 20 -5.71 -0.66 -19.37
N TRP A 21 -4.95 -1.52 -20.04
CA TRP A 21 -3.58 -1.87 -19.65
C TRP A 21 -2.48 -1.05 -20.31
N PHE A 22 -2.63 -0.65 -21.57
CA PHE A 22 -1.52 -0.17 -22.42
C PHE A 22 -1.52 1.33 -22.73
N GLN A 23 -2.26 2.12 -21.95
CA GLN A 23 -2.16 3.57 -22.02
C GLN A 23 -0.84 4.10 -21.47
N ARG A 24 -0.55 5.36 -21.79
CA ARG A 24 0.52 6.12 -21.16
C ARG A 24 -0.10 7.12 -20.21
N ASP A 25 0.44 7.19 -19.00
CA ASP A 25 -0.03 8.09 -17.97
C ASP A 25 1.15 8.79 -17.30
N ASP A 26 0.86 9.88 -16.60
CA ASP A 26 1.84 10.66 -15.85
C ASP A 26 2.41 9.80 -14.69
N PRO A 27 3.75 9.69 -14.56
CA PRO A 27 4.39 9.01 -13.44
C PRO A 27 4.10 9.58 -12.02
N LYS A 28 3.36 10.69 -11.86
CA LYS A 28 3.02 11.26 -10.54
C LYS A 28 2.40 10.24 -9.58
N THR A 29 1.43 9.46 -10.03
CA THR A 29 0.73 8.48 -9.18
C THR A 29 1.70 7.44 -8.63
N VAL A 30 2.53 6.83 -9.49
CA VAL A 30 3.53 5.84 -9.06
C VAL A 30 4.64 6.45 -8.20
N SER A 31 4.99 7.72 -8.41
CA SER A 31 5.93 8.44 -7.56
C SER A 31 5.39 8.73 -6.17
N TYR A 32 4.10 8.99 -6.03
CA TYR A 32 3.43 9.06 -4.73
C TYR A 32 3.37 7.69 -4.06
N LEU A 33 2.94 6.66 -4.79
CA LEU A 33 2.83 5.29 -4.27
C LEU A 33 4.19 4.74 -3.80
N ARG A 34 5.29 5.16 -4.43
CA ARG A 34 6.66 4.90 -3.96
C ARG A 34 6.93 5.42 -2.56
N ILE A 35 6.48 6.63 -2.24
CA ILE A 35 6.66 7.21 -0.89
C ILE A 35 5.86 6.40 0.12
N VAL A 36 4.58 6.12 -0.17
CA VAL A 36 3.71 5.32 0.71
C VAL A 36 4.32 3.94 0.95
N ALA A 37 4.61 3.20 -0.12
CA ALA A 37 5.16 1.85 -0.02
C ALA A 37 6.55 1.85 0.64
N GLY A 38 7.41 2.82 0.31
CA GLY A 38 8.74 2.94 0.89
C GLY A 38 8.72 3.29 2.38
N VAL A 39 7.83 4.18 2.82
CA VAL A 39 7.66 4.52 4.24
C VAL A 39 7.12 3.33 5.01
N VAL A 40 6.08 2.66 4.51
CA VAL A 40 5.53 1.46 5.15
C VAL A 40 6.56 0.34 5.18
N ALA A 41 7.31 0.11 4.10
CA ALA A 41 8.41 -0.85 4.06
C ALA A 41 9.52 -0.52 5.06
N LEU A 42 9.82 0.76 5.26
CA LEU A 42 10.81 1.19 6.26
C LEU A 42 10.31 0.92 7.67
N ILE A 43 9.05 1.26 7.97
CA ILE A 43 8.40 0.94 9.25
C ILE A 43 8.44 -0.57 9.48
N TYR A 44 8.01 -1.36 8.49
CA TYR A 44 8.03 -2.82 8.53
C TYR A 44 9.43 -3.38 8.80
N ALA A 45 10.47 -2.86 8.15
CA ALA A 45 11.83 -3.30 8.43
C ALA A 45 12.30 -2.87 9.84
N LEU A 46 11.90 -1.68 10.31
CA LEU A 46 12.26 -1.16 11.63
C LEU A 46 11.63 -1.94 12.79
N THR A 47 10.47 -2.58 12.59
CA THR A 47 9.88 -3.41 13.66
C THR A 47 10.77 -4.59 14.02
N PHE A 48 11.58 -5.09 13.09
CA PHE A 48 12.56 -6.14 13.35
C PHE A 48 13.81 -5.64 14.09
N THR A 49 14.10 -4.33 14.14
CA THR A 49 15.40 -3.83 14.62
C THR A 49 15.70 -4.22 16.07
N SER A 50 14.73 -4.11 16.98
CA SER A 50 14.93 -4.40 18.41
C SER A 50 15.00 -5.89 18.71
N GLU A 51 14.30 -6.72 17.94
CA GLU A 51 14.14 -8.15 18.21
C GLU A 51 14.85 -9.03 17.18
N LEU A 52 15.66 -8.45 16.31
CA LEU A 52 16.28 -9.16 15.18
C LEU A 52 17.05 -10.40 15.63
N ALA A 53 17.88 -10.27 16.67
CA ALA A 53 18.64 -11.39 17.21
C ALA A 53 17.75 -12.39 17.98
N ILE A 54 16.69 -11.91 18.63
CA ILE A 54 15.73 -12.78 19.33
C ILE A 54 15.02 -13.67 18.33
N TRP A 55 14.64 -13.15 17.16
CA TRP A 55 13.95 -13.92 16.15
C TRP A 55 14.89 -14.76 15.28
N PHE A 56 15.96 -14.18 14.72
CA PHE A 56 16.67 -14.80 13.60
C PHE A 56 18.07 -15.32 13.90
N ALA A 57 18.68 -14.99 15.04
CA ALA A 57 20.00 -15.52 15.38
C ALA A 57 19.93 -17.03 15.72
N ASP A 58 21.07 -17.73 15.72
CA ASP A 58 21.13 -19.18 15.93
C ASP A 58 20.57 -19.64 17.28
N GLY A 59 20.65 -18.78 18.31
CA GLY A 59 20.04 -19.00 19.63
C GLY A 59 18.62 -18.45 19.79
N GLY A 60 18.05 -17.90 18.71
CA GLY A 60 16.75 -17.24 18.71
C GLY A 60 15.55 -18.18 18.63
N VAL A 61 14.37 -17.60 18.47
CA VAL A 61 13.08 -18.32 18.37
C VAL A 61 12.95 -19.02 17.02
N LEU A 62 13.43 -18.41 15.93
CA LEU A 62 13.32 -18.91 14.56
C LEU A 62 14.69 -18.93 13.83
N PRO A 63 15.66 -19.73 14.33
CA PRO A 63 16.89 -19.98 13.59
C PRO A 63 16.57 -20.70 12.26
N VAL A 64 17.52 -20.67 11.32
CA VAL A 64 17.32 -21.17 9.95
C VAL A 64 16.83 -22.63 9.95
N ASP A 65 17.51 -23.50 10.71
CA ASP A 65 17.17 -24.93 10.78
C ASP A 65 15.75 -25.18 11.31
N ARG A 66 15.32 -24.40 12.31
CA ARG A 66 13.96 -24.52 12.86
C ARG A 66 12.93 -24.05 11.85
N THR A 67 13.23 -22.97 11.13
CA THR A 67 12.35 -22.42 10.09
C THR A 67 12.10 -23.48 9.01
N TYR A 68 13.15 -24.14 8.49
CA TYR A 68 13.01 -25.20 7.49
C TYR A 68 12.22 -26.42 7.98
N ARG A 69 12.33 -26.78 9.26
CA ARG A 69 11.54 -27.88 9.84
C ARG A 69 10.06 -27.51 9.94
N LEU A 70 9.76 -26.30 10.43
CA LEU A 70 8.39 -25.84 10.60
C LEU A 70 7.66 -25.66 9.27
N THR A 71 8.38 -25.24 8.24
CA THR A 71 7.80 -25.03 6.91
C THR A 71 7.79 -26.27 6.02
N GLY A 72 8.34 -27.40 6.50
CA GLY A 72 8.47 -28.62 5.72
C GLY A 72 9.55 -28.57 4.63
N ALA A 73 10.33 -27.49 4.53
CA ALA A 73 11.39 -27.34 3.54
C ALA A 73 12.53 -28.37 3.70
N SER A 74 12.65 -28.99 4.89
CA SER A 74 13.59 -30.08 5.14
C SER A 74 13.14 -31.45 4.61
N ASP A 75 11.86 -31.61 4.26
CA ASP A 75 11.32 -32.89 3.80
C ASP A 75 11.45 -33.00 2.26
N PRO A 76 12.18 -34.01 1.75
CA PRO A 76 12.37 -34.21 0.31
C PRO A 76 11.06 -34.43 -0.48
N SER A 77 9.99 -34.85 0.19
CA SER A 77 8.67 -35.05 -0.41
C SER A 77 7.90 -33.74 -0.62
N THR A 78 8.22 -32.72 0.18
CA THR A 78 7.60 -31.38 0.13
C THR A 78 8.56 -30.41 -0.53
N ARG A 79 8.37 -30.16 -1.84
CA ARG A 79 9.17 -29.19 -2.60
C ARG A 79 8.74 -27.75 -2.29
N VAL A 80 9.01 -27.29 -1.07
CA VAL A 80 8.73 -25.91 -0.69
C VAL A 80 10.02 -25.10 -0.75
N PHE A 81 10.04 -24.09 -1.62
CA PHE A 81 11.19 -23.21 -1.79
C PHE A 81 10.96 -21.91 -1.03
N TYR A 82 11.68 -21.73 0.06
CA TYR A 82 11.78 -20.46 0.77
C TYR A 82 13.15 -19.84 0.49
N TRP A 83 13.17 -18.54 0.24
CA TRP A 83 14.40 -17.81 -0.04
C TRP A 83 14.42 -16.51 0.75
N SER A 84 15.58 -16.19 1.32
CA SER A 84 15.82 -14.93 2.00
C SER A 84 17.32 -14.64 2.01
N ILE A 85 17.70 -13.38 1.80
CA ILE A 85 19.09 -12.93 1.98
C ILE A 85 19.57 -13.18 3.41
N PHE A 86 18.67 -13.15 4.39
CA PHE A 86 19.01 -13.39 5.79
C PHE A 86 19.44 -14.83 6.09
N TYR A 87 19.20 -15.79 5.19
CA TYR A 87 19.76 -17.14 5.31
C TYR A 87 21.27 -17.19 5.08
N LEU A 88 21.87 -16.15 4.49
CA LEU A 88 23.32 -16.04 4.29
C LEU A 88 24.05 -15.60 5.57
N ALA A 89 23.34 -15.14 6.61
CA ALA A 89 23.93 -14.77 7.88
C ALA A 89 24.03 -15.98 8.81
N HIS A 90 25.26 -16.31 9.20
CA HIS A 90 25.58 -17.37 10.17
C HIS A 90 26.07 -16.83 11.51
N THR A 91 26.08 -15.50 11.66
CA THR A 91 26.48 -14.82 12.90
C THR A 91 25.57 -13.63 13.13
N SER A 92 25.35 -13.26 14.40
CA SER A 92 24.54 -12.10 14.76
C SER A 92 25.08 -10.80 14.14
N LEU A 93 26.41 -10.67 14.01
CA LEU A 93 27.01 -9.49 13.36
C LEU A 93 26.62 -9.41 11.88
N GLN A 94 26.71 -10.52 11.12
CA GLN A 94 26.30 -10.56 9.72
C GLN A 94 24.81 -10.23 9.56
N LEU A 95 23.98 -10.72 10.48
CA LEU A 95 22.54 -10.44 10.52
C LEU A 95 22.26 -8.93 10.68
N TYR A 96 22.91 -8.28 11.65
CA TYR A 96 22.78 -6.83 11.85
C TYR A 96 23.35 -6.02 10.67
N ILE A 97 24.43 -6.46 10.03
CA ILE A 97 24.98 -5.81 8.83
C ILE A 97 23.98 -5.89 7.68
N LEU A 98 23.43 -7.07 7.39
CA LEU A 98 22.41 -7.24 6.35
C LEU A 98 21.16 -6.40 6.64
N HIS A 99 20.74 -6.36 7.91
CA HIS A 99 19.62 -5.54 8.35
C HIS A 99 19.88 -4.04 8.12
N ALA A 100 21.06 -3.54 8.49
CA ALA A 100 21.45 -2.15 8.24
C ALA A 100 21.50 -1.82 6.74
N ILE A 101 22.03 -2.72 5.90
CA ILE A 101 22.02 -2.55 4.44
C ILE A 101 20.59 -2.52 3.91
N GLY A 102 19.71 -3.40 4.42
CA GLY A 102 18.29 -3.41 4.07
C GLY A 102 17.59 -2.11 4.43
N LEU A 103 17.77 -1.62 5.66
CA LEU A 103 17.20 -0.36 6.13
C LEU A 103 17.66 0.84 5.29
N VAL A 104 18.96 0.94 5.01
CA VAL A 104 19.50 2.02 4.16
C VAL A 104 18.93 1.91 2.74
N SER A 105 18.85 0.71 2.17
CA SER A 105 18.31 0.51 0.82
C SER A 105 16.84 0.92 0.73
N ILE A 106 16.03 0.53 1.71
CA ILE A 106 14.61 0.89 1.79
C ILE A 106 14.44 2.40 2.02
N LEU A 107 15.27 3.01 2.88
CA LEU A 107 15.26 4.46 3.08
C LEU A 107 15.60 5.22 1.78
N LEU A 108 16.65 4.80 1.08
CA LEU A 108 17.03 5.41 -0.21
C LEU A 108 15.93 5.24 -1.26
N PHE A 109 15.25 4.08 -1.28
CA PHE A 109 14.07 3.88 -2.10
C PHE A 109 12.91 4.80 -1.70
N ALA A 110 12.65 5.00 -0.40
CA ALA A 110 11.58 5.83 0.13
C ALA A 110 11.79 7.35 -0.10
N VAL A 111 13.04 7.82 -0.13
CA VAL A 111 13.36 9.20 -0.54
C VAL A 111 13.51 9.37 -2.05
N GLY A 112 13.74 8.27 -2.78
CA GLY A 112 13.81 8.25 -4.23
C GLY A 112 15.17 8.69 -4.75
N PHE A 113 16.23 8.15 -4.14
CA PHE A 113 17.61 8.30 -4.62
C PHE A 113 18.02 7.05 -5.38
N GLN A 114 18.60 7.21 -6.58
CA GLN A 114 18.97 6.11 -7.49
C GLN A 114 17.83 5.11 -7.66
N THR A 115 16.62 5.62 -7.87
CA THR A 115 15.35 4.91 -7.70
C THR A 115 15.29 3.58 -8.46
N ARG A 116 15.88 3.50 -9.68
CA ARG A 116 15.90 2.27 -10.48
C ARG A 116 16.65 1.11 -9.81
N ILE A 117 17.72 1.41 -9.08
CA ILE A 117 18.54 0.42 -8.39
C ILE A 117 17.93 0.16 -7.01
N THR A 118 17.59 1.22 -6.28
CA THR A 118 17.10 1.11 -4.91
C THR A 118 15.73 0.46 -4.85
N SER A 119 14.87 0.59 -5.87
CA SER A 119 13.59 -0.15 -5.93
C SER A 119 13.79 -1.66 -5.93
N ILE A 120 14.73 -2.16 -6.73
CA ILE A 120 15.02 -3.59 -6.83
C ILE A 120 15.63 -4.08 -5.52
N ILE A 121 16.66 -3.41 -5.03
CA ILE A 121 17.36 -3.81 -3.79
C ILE A 121 16.38 -3.77 -2.60
N ALA A 122 15.61 -2.69 -2.45
CA ALA A 122 14.62 -2.57 -1.37
C ALA A 122 13.57 -3.67 -1.45
N THR A 123 13.04 -3.96 -2.65
CA THR A 123 12.05 -5.04 -2.83
C THR A 123 12.61 -6.40 -2.46
N VAL A 124 13.85 -6.69 -2.86
CA VAL A 124 14.57 -7.93 -2.51
C VAL A 124 14.73 -8.06 -0.98
N PHE A 125 15.05 -6.97 -0.28
CA PHE A 125 15.10 -6.99 1.19
C PHE A 125 13.73 -7.16 1.84
N VAL A 126 12.70 -6.45 1.38
CA VAL A 126 11.32 -6.57 1.92
C VAL A 126 10.81 -8.00 1.73
N LEU A 127 10.99 -8.59 0.55
CA LEU A 127 10.69 -10.01 0.31
C LEU A 127 11.52 -10.92 1.21
N SER A 128 12.80 -10.61 1.41
CA SER A 128 13.66 -11.39 2.30
C SER A 128 13.18 -11.36 3.75
N TYR A 129 12.62 -10.25 4.25
CA TYR A 129 12.01 -10.21 5.59
C TYR A 129 10.76 -11.09 5.66
N ALA A 130 9.84 -10.95 4.71
CA ALA A 130 8.60 -11.72 4.67
C ALA A 130 8.86 -13.25 4.60
N GLU A 131 9.81 -13.66 3.76
CA GLU A 131 10.15 -15.08 3.55
C GLU A 131 11.14 -15.63 4.59
N ARG A 132 11.80 -14.79 5.39
CA ARG A 132 12.72 -15.26 6.46
C ARG A 132 11.96 -15.94 7.59
N ALA A 133 10.74 -15.49 7.88
CA ALA A 133 9.88 -16.07 8.89
C ALA A 133 8.42 -16.05 8.43
N PRO A 134 8.03 -16.98 7.53
CA PRO A 134 6.66 -17.04 7.01
C PRO A 134 5.59 -17.22 8.11
N MET A 135 6.00 -17.73 9.29
CA MET A 135 5.13 -17.90 10.46
C MET A 135 4.74 -16.58 11.13
N LEU A 136 5.48 -15.51 10.85
CA LEU A 136 5.21 -14.16 11.36
C LEU A 136 4.48 -13.29 10.34
N MET A 137 4.24 -13.81 9.14
CA MET A 137 3.64 -13.03 8.06
C MET A 137 2.20 -12.65 8.42
N GLY A 138 1.89 -11.36 8.29
CA GLY A 138 0.58 -10.80 8.60
C GLY A 138 -0.23 -10.46 7.36
N VAL A 139 -1.14 -9.50 7.53
CA VAL A 139 -1.98 -8.97 6.46
C VAL A 139 -1.27 -7.95 5.58
N LEU A 140 -0.10 -7.45 6.01
CA LEU A 140 0.64 -6.39 5.33
C LEU A 140 1.41 -6.91 4.11
N GLU A 141 2.16 -8.00 4.27
CA GLU A 141 3.12 -8.50 3.29
C GLU A 141 2.47 -8.92 1.96
N PRO A 142 1.32 -9.62 1.95
CA PRO A 142 0.63 -9.96 0.69
C PRO A 142 0.18 -8.76 -0.15
N LEU A 143 0.19 -7.56 0.43
CA LEU A 143 -0.10 -6.30 -0.24
C LEU A 143 1.17 -5.49 -0.53
N LEU A 144 2.06 -5.34 0.45
CA LEU A 144 3.27 -4.54 0.34
C LEU A 144 4.26 -5.13 -0.68
N CYS A 145 4.50 -6.45 -0.64
CA CYS A 145 5.48 -7.11 -1.49
C CYS A 145 5.13 -7.00 -3.00
N PRO A 146 3.89 -7.29 -3.44
CA PRO A 146 3.51 -7.09 -4.84
C PRO A 146 3.57 -5.62 -5.28
N VAL A 147 3.14 -4.67 -4.44
CA VAL A 147 3.24 -3.23 -4.76
C VAL A 147 4.69 -2.82 -4.98
N MET A 148 5.59 -3.25 -4.09
CA MET A 148 7.03 -3.02 -4.21
C MET A 148 7.58 -3.59 -5.53
N LEU A 149 7.18 -4.81 -5.90
CA LEU A 149 7.53 -5.43 -7.18
C LEU A 149 7.01 -4.63 -8.38
N TYR A 150 5.77 -4.16 -8.36
CA TYR A 150 5.22 -3.35 -9.45
C TYR A 150 5.95 -2.02 -9.60
N LEU A 151 6.38 -1.41 -8.49
CA LEU A 151 7.14 -0.17 -8.49
C LEU A 151 8.56 -0.31 -9.07
N CYS A 152 9.12 -1.52 -9.12
CA CYS A 152 10.39 -1.78 -9.82
C CYS A 152 10.28 -1.64 -11.35
N LEU A 153 9.09 -1.81 -11.93
CA LEU A 153 8.88 -1.79 -13.37
C LEU A 153 8.65 -0.38 -13.94
N THR A 154 8.48 0.62 -13.07
CA THR A 154 7.99 1.94 -13.43
C THR A 154 8.99 3.06 -13.07
N PRO A 155 9.01 4.20 -13.78
CA PRO A 155 9.79 5.37 -13.40
C PRO A 155 9.23 6.08 -12.15
N CYS A 156 9.13 5.39 -11.00
CA CYS A 156 8.60 5.94 -9.77
C CYS A 156 9.51 7.01 -9.11
N GLY A 157 10.72 7.22 -9.64
CA GLY A 157 11.64 8.32 -9.29
C GLY A 157 11.47 9.57 -10.16
N ALA A 158 10.44 9.63 -11.01
CA ALA A 158 10.18 10.76 -11.91
C ALA A 158 9.76 12.03 -11.15
N TYR A 159 8.89 11.88 -10.13
CA TYR A 159 8.40 12.96 -9.28
C TYR A 159 8.65 12.66 -7.80
N PHE A 160 8.54 13.71 -6.96
CA PHE A 160 8.63 13.64 -5.50
C PHE A 160 9.84 12.86 -4.98
N SER A 161 10.98 12.93 -5.67
CA SER A 161 12.17 12.13 -5.40
C SER A 161 13.42 13.00 -5.33
N VAL A 162 14.43 12.53 -4.60
CA VAL A 162 15.76 13.17 -4.62
C VAL A 162 16.33 13.17 -6.04
N ASP A 163 16.09 12.12 -6.83
CA ASP A 163 16.50 12.06 -8.24
C ASP A 163 15.88 13.20 -9.06
N ALA A 164 14.60 13.50 -8.87
CA ALA A 164 13.90 14.60 -9.55
C ALA A 164 14.44 15.97 -9.11
N TRP A 165 14.69 16.14 -7.81
CA TRP A 165 15.29 17.36 -7.27
C TRP A 165 16.70 17.61 -7.80
N LEU A 166 17.54 16.56 -7.89
CA LEU A 166 18.88 16.64 -8.46
C LEU A 166 18.85 16.95 -9.97
N ARG A 167 17.88 16.41 -10.73
CA ARG A 167 17.68 16.76 -12.15
C ARG A 167 17.35 18.25 -12.31
N GLY A 168 16.40 18.76 -11.53
CA GLY A 168 16.03 20.18 -11.55
C GLY A 168 17.20 21.11 -11.19
N ARG A 169 18.05 20.72 -10.22
CA ARG A 169 19.28 21.46 -9.88
C ARG A 169 20.32 21.49 -10.99
N LYS A 170 20.34 20.49 -11.87
CA LYS A 170 21.23 20.45 -13.04
C LYS A 170 20.71 21.26 -14.23
N GLY A 171 19.59 21.96 -14.07
CA GLY A 171 18.97 22.76 -15.12
C GLY A 171 18.19 21.93 -16.14
N ASP A 172 17.89 20.66 -15.84
CA ASP A 172 17.03 19.84 -16.68
C ASP A 172 15.58 20.31 -16.52
N THR A 173 15.08 21.00 -17.54
CA THR A 173 13.71 21.54 -17.62
C THR A 173 12.83 20.72 -18.54
N GLN A 174 13.30 19.56 -19.02
CA GLN A 174 12.49 18.70 -19.87
C GLN A 174 11.28 18.18 -19.10
N GLU A 175 10.11 18.28 -19.71
CA GLU A 175 8.90 17.69 -19.18
C GLU A 175 9.07 16.17 -19.08
N VAL A 176 8.66 15.60 -17.95
CA VAL A 176 8.71 14.15 -17.76
C VAL A 176 7.71 13.51 -18.73
N PRO A 177 8.15 12.60 -19.62
CA PRO A 177 7.26 11.99 -20.58
C PRO A 177 6.29 11.02 -19.89
N ALA A 178 5.05 10.99 -20.37
CA ALA A 178 4.07 9.97 -19.99
C ALA A 178 4.62 8.56 -20.28
N SER A 179 4.45 7.65 -19.31
CA SER A 179 5.05 6.32 -19.37
C SER A 179 3.97 5.23 -19.42
N PHE A 180 4.15 4.29 -20.35
CA PHE A 180 3.33 3.08 -20.39
C PHE A 180 3.53 2.24 -19.13
N THR A 181 4.76 2.10 -18.62
CA THR A 181 5.01 1.30 -17.42
C THR A 181 4.46 1.95 -16.15
N ALA A 182 4.30 3.28 -16.13
CA ALA A 182 3.63 3.99 -15.04
C ALA A 182 2.14 3.66 -14.98
N HIS A 183 1.47 3.69 -16.13
CA HIS A 183 0.08 3.28 -16.23
C HIS A 183 -0.11 1.81 -15.86
N LEU A 184 0.71 0.92 -16.44
CA LEU A 184 0.66 -0.52 -16.16
C LEU A 184 0.83 -0.81 -14.66
N ALA A 185 1.85 -0.25 -14.01
CA ALA A 185 2.07 -0.44 -12.58
C ALA A 185 0.90 0.10 -11.75
N THR A 186 0.34 1.27 -12.11
CA THR A 186 -0.84 1.83 -11.44
C THR A 186 -2.04 0.89 -11.57
N ARG A 187 -2.29 0.33 -12.77
CA ARG A 187 -3.38 -0.63 -13.00
C ARG A 187 -3.18 -1.94 -12.25
N LEU A 188 -1.95 -2.47 -12.21
CA LEU A 188 -1.62 -3.65 -11.42
C LEU A 188 -1.91 -3.40 -9.93
N ILE A 189 -1.49 -2.26 -9.39
CA ILE A 189 -1.77 -1.87 -8.00
C ILE A 189 -3.28 -1.74 -7.77
N GLN A 190 -4.01 -1.06 -8.66
CA GLN A 190 -5.47 -0.92 -8.55
C GLN A 190 -6.19 -2.27 -8.52
N VAL A 191 -5.86 -3.16 -9.45
CA VAL A 191 -6.43 -4.51 -9.51
C VAL A 191 -6.07 -5.31 -8.26
N HIS A 192 -4.82 -5.25 -7.80
CA HIS A 192 -4.37 -5.97 -6.61
C HIS A 192 -5.07 -5.48 -5.34
N VAL A 193 -5.23 -4.17 -5.17
CA VAL A 193 -5.98 -3.57 -4.05
C VAL A 193 -7.44 -4.02 -4.08
N VAL A 194 -8.11 -3.93 -5.24
CA VAL A 194 -9.50 -4.38 -5.37
C VAL A 194 -9.64 -5.87 -5.09
N ALA A 195 -8.75 -6.70 -5.62
CA ALA A 195 -8.72 -8.13 -5.33
C ALA A 195 -8.53 -8.40 -3.83
N PHE A 196 -7.68 -7.61 -3.16
CA PHE A 196 -7.45 -7.70 -1.72
C PHE A 196 -8.71 -7.35 -0.92
N TYR A 197 -9.42 -6.28 -1.28
CA TYR A 197 -10.73 -5.94 -0.68
C TYR A 197 -11.75 -7.07 -0.85
N TRP A 198 -11.86 -7.64 -2.05
CA TRP A 198 -12.75 -8.77 -2.30
C TRP A 198 -12.38 -9.99 -1.47
N MET A 199 -11.08 -10.32 -1.39
CA MET A 199 -10.59 -11.44 -0.59
C MET A 199 -10.93 -11.24 0.90
N MET A 200 -10.71 -10.05 1.45
CA MET A 200 -11.07 -9.73 2.83
C MET A 200 -12.58 -9.81 3.06
N ALA A 201 -13.40 -9.23 2.17
CA ALA A 201 -14.84 -9.25 2.30
C ALA A 201 -15.39 -10.68 2.26
N PHE A 202 -14.95 -11.51 1.31
CA PHE A 202 -15.38 -12.90 1.21
C PHE A 202 -14.89 -13.75 2.38
N ALA A 203 -13.68 -13.52 2.88
CA ALA A 203 -13.20 -14.20 4.08
C ALA A 203 -14.09 -13.87 5.30
N LYS A 204 -14.55 -12.62 5.44
CA LYS A 204 -15.49 -12.20 6.48
C LYS A 204 -16.87 -12.84 6.30
N LEU A 205 -17.42 -12.81 5.08
CA LEU A 205 -18.72 -13.43 4.77
C LEU A 205 -18.73 -14.95 4.99
N GLY A 206 -17.57 -15.61 4.93
CA GLY A 206 -17.41 -17.03 5.23
C GLY A 206 -17.50 -17.38 6.71
N ASN A 207 -17.50 -16.39 7.62
CA ASN A 207 -17.48 -16.63 9.07
C ASN A 207 -18.79 -16.10 9.73
N PRO A 208 -19.55 -16.95 10.46
CA PRO A 208 -20.82 -16.58 11.09
C PRO A 208 -20.77 -15.35 12.02
N VAL A 209 -19.61 -15.06 12.61
CA VAL A 209 -19.42 -13.93 13.54
C VAL A 209 -19.56 -12.56 12.85
N TRP A 210 -19.38 -12.50 11.52
CA TRP A 210 -19.64 -11.27 10.76
C TRP A 210 -21.12 -11.08 10.44
N TRP A 211 -21.90 -12.16 10.45
CA TRP A 211 -23.34 -12.14 10.19
C TRP A 211 -24.16 -11.83 11.45
N ASN A 212 -23.71 -12.31 12.62
CA ASN A 212 -24.39 -12.02 13.87
C ASN A 212 -24.06 -10.62 14.44
N GLY A 213 -23.16 -9.87 13.78
CA GLY A 213 -22.77 -8.51 14.17
C GLY A 213 -21.69 -8.43 15.25
N GLU A 214 -21.18 -9.56 15.76
CA GLU A 214 -20.30 -9.57 16.92
C GLU A 214 -18.80 -9.43 16.57
N ALA A 215 -18.42 -9.49 15.29
CA ALA A 215 -16.99 -9.50 14.90
C ALA A 215 -16.20 -8.31 15.45
N MET A 216 -16.75 -7.10 15.38
CA MET A 216 -16.06 -5.92 15.95
C MET A 216 -15.91 -6.02 17.46
N TRP A 217 -16.82 -6.69 18.17
CA TRP A 217 -16.65 -6.94 19.62
C TRP A 217 -15.43 -7.82 19.88
N TRP A 218 -15.27 -8.90 19.11
CA TRP A 218 -14.12 -9.81 19.25
C TRP A 218 -12.80 -9.10 19.00
N LEU A 219 -12.75 -8.19 18.03
CA LEU A 219 -11.57 -7.38 17.77
C LEU A 219 -11.29 -6.38 18.90
N ILE A 220 -12.33 -5.70 19.42
CA ILE A 220 -12.21 -4.75 20.55
C ILE A 220 -11.78 -5.47 21.84
N ALA A 221 -12.31 -6.66 22.07
CA ALA A 221 -12.09 -7.41 23.30
C ALA A 221 -10.68 -7.96 23.44
N GLN A 222 -9.87 -7.99 22.36
CA GLN A 222 -8.50 -8.47 22.37
C GLN A 222 -7.55 -7.39 22.95
N PRO A 223 -7.04 -7.55 24.19
CA PRO A 223 -6.31 -6.49 24.88
C PRO A 223 -4.91 -6.26 24.32
N ASP A 224 -4.26 -7.31 23.78
CA ASP A 224 -2.85 -7.26 23.38
C ASP A 224 -2.63 -6.59 22.01
N ASN A 225 -3.68 -6.49 21.18
CA ASN A 225 -3.58 -5.95 19.82
C ASN A 225 -4.16 -4.54 19.67
N ARG A 226 -5.14 -4.15 20.48
CA ARG A 226 -5.82 -2.85 20.29
C ARG A 226 -4.94 -1.66 20.68
N LEU A 227 -5.03 -0.57 19.91
CA LEU A 227 -4.36 0.69 20.24
C LEU A 227 -5.18 1.52 21.24
N VAL A 228 -6.51 1.42 21.16
CA VAL A 228 -7.44 2.15 22.03
C VAL A 228 -8.40 1.18 22.70
N ASP A 229 -8.57 1.35 24.01
CA ASP A 229 -9.55 0.59 24.76
C ASP A 229 -10.97 1.12 24.51
N LEU A 230 -11.73 0.38 23.71
CA LEU A 230 -13.14 0.64 23.43
C LEU A 230 -14.07 -0.37 24.11
N THR A 231 -13.61 -1.10 25.14
CA THR A 231 -14.42 -2.12 25.83
C THR A 231 -15.69 -1.56 26.47
N PHE A 232 -15.72 -0.26 26.77
CA PHE A 232 -16.94 0.43 27.22
C PHE A 232 -18.10 0.27 26.22
N LEU A 233 -17.84 0.02 24.93
CA LEU A 233 -18.87 -0.23 23.93
C LEU A 233 -19.67 -1.53 24.17
N GLY A 234 -19.17 -2.45 25.00
CA GLY A 234 -19.91 -3.66 25.41
C GLY A 234 -20.82 -3.47 26.63
N SER A 235 -20.69 -2.35 27.34
CA SER A 235 -21.27 -2.14 28.67
C SER A 235 -22.77 -1.82 28.67
N SER A 236 -23.28 -1.15 27.63
CA SER A 236 -24.68 -0.73 27.53
C SER A 236 -25.37 -1.34 26.30
N GLU A 237 -26.69 -1.48 26.34
CA GLU A 237 -27.45 -1.98 25.17
C GLU A 237 -27.30 -1.06 23.95
N GLY A 238 -27.34 0.26 24.14
CA GLY A 238 -27.17 1.23 23.06
C GLY A 238 -25.78 1.18 22.40
N SER A 239 -24.73 0.95 23.18
CA SER A 239 -23.37 0.84 22.65
C SER A 239 -23.12 -0.48 21.91
N ARG A 240 -23.83 -1.57 22.25
CA ARG A 240 -23.78 -2.82 21.48
C ARG A 240 -24.35 -2.66 20.07
N LEU A 241 -25.39 -1.85 19.90
CA LEU A 241 -25.94 -1.56 18.57
C LEU A 241 -24.90 -0.88 17.66
N ILE A 242 -24.04 -0.03 18.22
CA ILE A 242 -22.93 0.60 17.47
C ILE A 242 -21.96 -0.48 16.99
N VAL A 243 -21.60 -1.44 17.84
CA VAL A 243 -20.71 -2.55 17.48
C VAL A 243 -21.33 -3.40 16.37
N PHE A 244 -22.62 -3.74 16.48
CA PHE A 244 -23.34 -4.49 15.45
C PHE A 244 -23.38 -3.73 14.12
N ALA A 245 -23.72 -2.45 14.14
CA ALA A 245 -23.73 -1.61 12.95
C ALA A 245 -22.32 -1.53 12.34
N TRP A 246 -21.28 -1.34 13.15
CA TRP A 246 -19.90 -1.24 12.69
C TRP A 246 -19.42 -2.53 12.02
N THR A 247 -19.73 -3.70 12.59
CA THR A 247 -19.42 -5.01 11.98
C THR A 247 -19.96 -5.11 10.55
N HIS A 248 -21.22 -4.73 10.33
CA HIS A 248 -21.83 -4.77 9.01
C HIS A 248 -21.29 -3.68 8.08
N LEU A 249 -21.01 -2.49 8.60
CA LEU A 249 -20.42 -1.39 7.84
C LEU A 249 -19.03 -1.73 7.31
N VAL A 250 -18.22 -2.49 8.07
CA VAL A 250 -16.90 -2.96 7.60
C VAL A 250 -17.05 -3.82 6.36
N VAL A 251 -17.88 -4.85 6.42
CA VAL A 251 -18.10 -5.78 5.29
C VAL A 251 -18.74 -5.06 4.10
N PHE A 252 -19.76 -4.21 4.36
CA PHE A 252 -20.42 -3.43 3.33
C PHE A 252 -19.44 -2.50 2.62
N PHE A 253 -18.58 -1.81 3.37
CA PHE A 253 -17.58 -0.92 2.79
C PHE A 253 -16.58 -1.68 1.92
N GLU A 254 -16.07 -2.83 2.39
CA GLU A 254 -15.09 -3.61 1.61
C GLU A 254 -15.68 -4.10 0.27
N LEU A 255 -16.94 -4.57 0.27
CA LEU A 255 -17.67 -4.93 -0.95
C LEU A 255 -17.94 -3.73 -1.85
N ALA A 256 -18.43 -2.62 -1.27
CA ALA A 256 -18.74 -1.40 -2.00
C ALA A 256 -17.48 -0.80 -2.63
N PHE A 257 -16.34 -0.81 -1.92
CA PHE A 257 -15.07 -0.37 -2.45
C PHE A 257 -14.64 -1.26 -3.62
N GLY A 258 -14.64 -2.58 -3.45
CA GLY A 258 -14.22 -3.53 -4.49
C GLY A 258 -15.04 -3.44 -5.79
N LEU A 259 -16.33 -3.09 -5.70
CA LEU A 259 -17.23 -2.96 -6.85
C LEU A 259 -17.28 -1.54 -7.43
N LEU A 260 -17.46 -0.53 -6.58
CA LEU A 260 -17.85 0.82 -7.01
C LEU A 260 -16.68 1.74 -7.30
N ILE A 261 -15.46 1.42 -6.85
CA ILE A 261 -14.27 2.28 -7.04
C ILE A 261 -13.92 2.50 -8.53
N TRP A 262 -14.34 1.58 -9.41
CA TRP A 262 -14.12 1.71 -10.85
C TRP A 262 -14.91 2.89 -11.46
N PHE A 263 -16.06 3.24 -10.87
CA PHE A 263 -16.90 4.34 -11.34
C PHE A 263 -16.38 5.69 -10.84
N ARG A 264 -16.08 6.59 -11.78
CA ARG A 264 -15.46 7.91 -11.52
C ARG A 264 -16.20 8.76 -10.48
N ILE A 265 -17.53 8.63 -10.40
CA ILE A 265 -18.39 9.38 -9.48
C ILE A 265 -18.20 8.97 -8.02
N TRP A 266 -17.96 7.68 -7.75
CA TRP A 266 -17.87 7.14 -6.40
C TRP A 266 -16.45 7.24 -5.82
N ARG A 267 -15.43 7.43 -6.65
CA ARG A 267 -14.01 7.47 -6.24
C ARG A 267 -13.70 8.42 -5.08
N PRO A 268 -14.02 9.73 -5.12
CA PRO A 268 -13.64 10.63 -4.03
C PRO A 268 -14.35 10.27 -2.72
N LEU A 269 -15.62 9.86 -2.79
CA LEU A 269 -16.37 9.43 -1.62
C LEU A 269 -15.78 8.17 -1.00
N LEU A 270 -15.51 7.13 -1.82
CA LEU A 270 -14.94 5.87 -1.35
C LEU A 270 -13.52 6.05 -0.81
N ALA A 271 -12.71 6.92 -1.42
CA ALA A 271 -11.37 7.24 -0.91
C ALA A 271 -11.44 7.95 0.44
N ALA A 272 -12.36 8.91 0.62
CA ALA A 272 -12.56 9.56 1.91
C ALA A 272 -13.06 8.57 2.97
N LEU A 273 -14.05 7.73 2.63
CA LEU A 273 -14.56 6.68 3.52
C LEU A 273 -13.49 5.63 3.84
N ALA A 274 -12.56 5.34 2.92
CA ALA A 274 -11.42 4.45 3.18
C ALA A 274 -10.56 4.95 4.34
N VAL A 275 -10.32 6.26 4.43
CA VAL A 275 -9.57 6.84 5.55
C VAL A 275 -10.24 6.51 6.88
N PHE A 276 -11.54 6.78 7.01
CA PHE A 276 -12.28 6.50 8.25
C PHE A 276 -12.35 5.01 8.56
N HIS A 277 -12.58 4.18 7.54
CA HIS A 277 -12.63 2.74 7.67
C HIS A 277 -11.31 2.16 8.20
N TRP A 278 -10.18 2.51 7.57
CA TRP A 278 -8.87 1.99 7.93
C TRP A 278 -8.35 2.55 9.24
N VAL A 279 -8.59 3.84 9.53
CA VAL A 279 -8.25 4.41 10.85
C VAL A 279 -9.07 3.70 11.94
N GLY A 280 -10.37 3.52 11.74
CA GLY A 280 -11.22 2.81 12.70
C GLY A 280 -10.74 1.39 12.98
N LEU A 281 -10.40 0.63 11.93
CA LEU A 281 -9.87 -0.73 12.08
C LEU A 281 -8.47 -0.75 12.70
N ALA A 282 -7.59 0.20 12.37
CA ALA A 282 -6.26 0.28 12.97
C ALA A 282 -6.32 0.44 14.50
N LEU A 283 -7.24 1.29 14.98
CA LEU A 283 -7.40 1.54 16.41
C LEU A 283 -7.80 0.29 17.19
N VAL A 284 -8.57 -0.59 16.55
CA VAL A 284 -9.10 -1.81 17.19
C VAL A 284 -8.19 -3.02 16.99
N THR A 285 -7.59 -3.16 15.81
CA THR A 285 -6.81 -4.36 15.45
C THR A 285 -5.31 -4.24 15.71
N GLY A 286 -4.80 -3.02 15.89
CA GLY A 286 -3.36 -2.77 16.03
C GLY A 286 -2.60 -2.74 14.71
N HIS A 287 -3.22 -3.07 13.58
CA HIS A 287 -2.58 -3.13 12.27
C HIS A 287 -2.52 -1.74 11.60
N TRP A 288 -1.86 -0.79 12.26
CA TRP A 288 -1.79 0.59 11.79
C TRP A 288 -0.90 0.75 10.55
N GLU A 289 0.16 -0.05 10.41
CA GLU A 289 1.00 -0.10 9.21
C GLU A 289 0.23 -0.55 7.97
N PHE A 290 -0.64 -1.55 8.12
CA PHE A 290 -1.53 -2.01 7.07
C PHE A 290 -2.57 -0.95 6.69
N ALA A 291 -3.14 -0.26 7.69
CA ALA A 291 -4.06 0.84 7.45
C ALA A 291 -3.41 2.01 6.69
N ILE A 292 -2.19 2.41 7.05
CA ILE A 292 -1.44 3.45 6.32
C ILE A 292 -1.24 3.04 4.86
N LEU A 293 -0.87 1.77 4.62
CA LEU A 293 -0.69 1.27 3.26
C LEU A 293 -2.00 1.33 2.49
N MET A 294 -3.11 0.81 3.03
CA MET A 294 -4.41 0.81 2.35
C MET A 294 -4.93 2.21 2.05
N ILE A 295 -4.77 3.15 2.99
CA ILE A 295 -5.13 4.56 2.79
C ILE A 295 -4.28 5.16 1.67
N GLY A 296 -2.96 4.99 1.70
CA GLY A 296 -2.08 5.52 0.67
C GLY A 296 -2.31 4.88 -0.70
N LEU A 297 -2.59 3.58 -0.76
CA LEU A 297 -2.93 2.88 -2.00
C LEU A 297 -4.29 3.30 -2.57
N SER A 298 -5.22 3.79 -1.75
CA SER A 298 -6.49 4.35 -2.25
C SER A 298 -6.27 5.55 -3.18
N MET A 299 -5.15 6.27 -3.02
CA MET A 299 -4.75 7.36 -3.93
C MET A 299 -4.35 6.87 -5.32
N ALA A 300 -4.10 5.58 -5.52
CA ALA A 300 -3.91 5.01 -6.86
C ALA A 300 -5.17 5.20 -7.74
N PHE A 301 -6.34 5.39 -7.12
CA PHE A 301 -7.62 5.65 -7.80
C PHE A 301 -7.93 7.15 -7.90
N ALA A 302 -7.13 8.01 -7.25
CA ALA A 302 -7.36 9.45 -7.23
C ALA A 302 -6.97 10.06 -8.59
N PRO A 303 -7.83 10.90 -9.19
CA PRO A 303 -7.52 11.61 -10.42
C PRO A 303 -6.62 12.80 -10.08
N TRP A 304 -5.33 12.69 -10.40
CA TRP A 304 -4.34 13.75 -10.13
C TRP A 304 -4.70 15.09 -10.82
N GLU A 305 -5.37 15.01 -11.98
CA GLU A 305 -5.92 16.13 -12.74
C GLU A 305 -6.84 17.05 -11.92
N SER A 306 -7.60 16.47 -10.97
CA SER A 306 -8.51 17.24 -10.11
C SER A 306 -7.76 18.08 -9.07
N PHE A 307 -6.60 17.61 -8.62
CA PHE A 307 -5.74 18.35 -7.69
C PHE A 307 -5.00 19.49 -8.38
N GLU A 308 -4.62 19.32 -9.65
CA GLU A 308 -3.98 20.37 -10.44
C GLU A 308 -4.95 21.50 -10.80
N ALA A 309 -6.17 21.15 -11.19
CA ALA A 309 -7.22 22.15 -11.41
C ALA A 309 -7.55 22.95 -10.14
N ALA A 310 -7.59 22.27 -8.98
CA ALA A 310 -7.81 22.92 -7.69
C ALA A 310 -6.62 23.80 -7.27
N SER A 311 -5.38 23.35 -7.44
CA SER A 311 -4.19 24.13 -7.05
C SER A 311 -4.00 25.36 -7.94
N GLN A 312 -4.26 25.24 -9.24
CA GLN A 312 -4.20 26.36 -10.19
C GLN A 312 -5.28 27.40 -9.91
N ASN A 313 -6.49 26.98 -9.53
CA ASN A 313 -7.56 27.90 -9.15
C ASN A 313 -7.24 28.63 -7.84
N SER A 314 -6.69 27.93 -6.84
CA SER A 314 -6.23 28.55 -5.58
C SER A 314 -5.04 29.52 -5.78
N ALA A 315 -4.11 29.20 -6.68
CA ALA A 315 -2.99 30.08 -7.02
C ALA A 315 -3.47 31.35 -7.76
N LYS A 316 -4.44 31.20 -8.68
CA LYS A 316 -5.07 32.34 -9.37
C LYS A 316 -5.88 33.22 -8.42
N SER A 317 -6.60 32.64 -7.46
CA SER A 317 -7.34 33.44 -6.47
C SER A 317 -6.38 34.20 -5.55
N GLN A 318 -5.27 33.59 -5.13
CA GLN A 318 -4.24 34.28 -4.34
C GLN A 318 -3.58 35.42 -5.10
N GLN A 319 -3.23 35.24 -6.38
CA GLN A 319 -2.68 36.32 -7.23
C GLN A 319 -3.66 37.47 -7.44
N SER A 320 -4.96 37.16 -7.59
CA SER A 320 -6.01 38.19 -7.70
C SER A 320 -6.17 38.99 -6.42
N GLU A 321 -6.08 38.35 -5.25
CA GLU A 321 -6.14 39.04 -3.95
C GLU A 321 -4.90 39.89 -3.69
N THR A 322 -3.70 39.43 -4.09
CA THR A 322 -2.47 40.23 -3.94
C THR A 322 -2.44 41.45 -4.87
N SER A 323 -2.95 41.31 -6.10
CA SER A 323 -3.05 42.42 -7.06
C SER A 323 -4.10 43.47 -6.66
N ALA A 324 -5.13 43.10 -5.89
CA ALA A 324 -6.14 44.03 -5.40
C ALA A 324 -5.71 44.78 -4.12
N ALA A 325 -4.66 44.31 -3.44
CA ALA A 325 -4.16 44.86 -2.18
C ALA A 325 -3.02 45.88 -2.35
N GLU A 326 -2.52 46.14 -3.56
CA GLU A 326 -1.57 47.25 -3.80
C GLU A 326 -2.30 48.60 -3.65
N PRO A 327 -1.88 49.46 -2.70
CA PRO A 327 -2.49 50.76 -2.55
C PRO A 327 -2.07 51.63 -3.74
N VAL A 328 -3.07 52.19 -4.42
CA VAL A 328 -2.89 53.27 -5.39
C VAL A 328 -2.01 54.34 -4.74
N GLN A 329 -0.75 54.43 -5.18
CA GLN A 329 0.10 55.55 -4.83
C GLN A 329 -0.58 56.80 -5.38
N ALA A 330 -1.25 57.53 -4.50
CA ALA A 330 -1.79 58.85 -4.77
C ALA A 330 -0.60 59.77 -5.05
N GLY A 331 -0.40 60.07 -6.34
CA GLY A 331 0.49 61.14 -6.75
C GLY A 331 0.01 62.47 -6.20
N ALA A 332 0.92 63.20 -5.57
CA ALA A 332 0.85 64.62 -5.30
C ALA A 332 2.16 65.25 -5.78
#